data_AF-A0A7C9DTH6-F1
#
_entry.id   AF-A0A7C9DTH6-F1
#
_cell.length_a   1.000
_cell.length_b   1.000
_cell.length_c   1.000
_cell.angle_alpha   90.00
_cell.angle_beta   90.00
_cell.angle_gamma   90.00
#
_symmetry.space_group_name_H-M   'P 1'
#
loop_
_entity.id
_entity.type
_entity.pdbx_description
1 polymer ?
#
loop_
_entity_poly.entity_id
_entity_poly.type
_entity_poly.pdbx_seq_one_letter_code
_entity_poly.pdbx_strand_id
1 'polypeptide(L)'
;RVLNHALRSVRHFVKQLVREMEAKNWDLELAAKAIEPNTVFAKSKHWAFAFESYVFQLMFDGFNHYNFFLPEEEPTKQPSKHRCFANFMRLQTMTTTQVYSENPGCPFAKFCKTKYLKVVHPKMECSLFGNLDQRKAISSGAFPRTEFFSLFAEMARRVWLLHCLAFSFDPPAVAFQVRKGCRFSEVYMESVAAGEDDAVTGDFTAAFTVVPGFKIGKTVVQSQVYLSPPVVQRSC
;
A
#
# COMPACT_ATOMS: atom_id res chain seq x y z
N ARG A 1 13.92 -6.61 -7.19
CA ARG A 1 14.27 -5.16 -7.25
C ARG A 1 13.02 -4.27 -7.33
N VAL A 2 12.10 -4.47 -8.29
CA VAL A 2 10.88 -3.62 -8.45
C VAL A 2 9.98 -3.61 -7.21
N LEU A 3 9.64 -4.79 -6.67
CA LEU A 3 8.86 -4.90 -5.43
C LEU A 3 9.51 -4.08 -4.30
N ASN A 4 10.81 -4.26 -4.05
CA ASN A 4 11.53 -3.52 -3.00
C ASN A 4 11.48 -2.00 -3.20
N HIS A 5 11.52 -1.49 -4.45
CA HIS A 5 11.34 -0.06 -4.71
C HIS A 5 9.93 0.42 -4.35
N ALA A 6 8.89 -0.37 -4.68
CA ALA A 6 7.52 -0.07 -4.27
C ALA A 6 7.39 -0.07 -2.74
N LEU A 7 7.87 -1.11 -2.06
CA LEU A 7 7.82 -1.21 -0.60
C LEU A 7 8.54 -0.03 0.08
N ARG A 8 9.73 0.32 -0.39
CA ARG A 8 10.49 1.48 0.13
C ARG A 8 9.76 2.79 -0.09
N SER A 9 9.15 3.00 -1.25
CA SER A 9 8.39 4.23 -1.53
C SER A 9 7.14 4.36 -0.66
N VAL A 10 6.42 3.25 -0.41
CA VAL A 10 5.27 3.23 0.51
C VAL A 10 5.72 3.58 1.92
N ARG A 11 6.75 2.91 2.43
CA ARG A 11 7.31 3.20 3.77
C ARG A 11 7.80 4.64 3.90
N HIS A 12 8.38 5.20 2.84
CA HIS A 12 8.83 6.58 2.84
C HIS A 12 7.65 7.56 2.91
N PHE A 13 6.58 7.32 2.14
CA PHE A 13 5.35 8.10 2.23
C PHE A 13 4.67 7.96 3.60
N VAL A 14 4.59 6.75 4.17
CA VAL A 14 4.05 6.51 5.52
C VAL A 14 4.82 7.33 6.56
N LYS A 15 6.15 7.37 6.48
CA LYS A 15 6.96 8.23 7.36
C LYS A 15 6.62 9.71 7.20
N GLN A 16 6.41 10.19 5.97
CA GLN A 16 5.98 11.58 5.78
C GLN A 16 4.58 11.81 6.37
N LEU A 17 3.63 10.90 6.11
CA LEU A 17 2.28 11.00 6.64
C LEU A 17 2.27 11.10 8.17
N VAL A 18 3.05 10.25 8.83
CA VAL A 18 3.22 10.28 10.30
C VAL A 18 3.81 11.60 10.76
N ARG A 19 4.84 12.13 10.08
CA ARG A 19 5.42 13.45 10.43
C ARG A 19 4.40 14.59 10.33
N GLU A 20 3.55 14.60 9.30
CA GLU A 20 2.48 15.60 9.19
C GLU A 20 1.48 15.46 10.34
N MET A 21 1.12 14.22 10.73
CA MET A 21 0.22 13.96 11.86
C MET A 21 0.84 14.43 13.19
N GLU A 22 2.12 14.14 13.42
CA GLU A 22 2.88 14.62 14.60
C GLU A 22 2.92 16.15 14.66
N ALA A 23 3.21 16.81 13.53
CA ALA A 23 3.23 18.27 13.43
C ALA A 23 1.87 18.93 13.74
N LYS A 24 0.78 18.15 13.67
CA LYS A 24 -0.58 18.57 14.04
C LYS A 24 -1.05 17.99 15.37
N ASN A 25 -0.14 17.45 16.18
CA ASN A 25 -0.40 16.90 17.51
C ASN A 25 -1.47 15.78 17.50
N TRP A 26 -1.50 14.96 16.46
CA TRP A 26 -2.35 13.77 16.45
C TRP A 26 -1.86 12.75 17.48
N ASP A 27 -2.80 12.10 18.16
CA ASP A 27 -2.50 10.90 18.94
C ASP A 27 -2.34 9.70 17.99
N LEU A 28 -1.08 9.33 17.71
CA LEU A 28 -0.74 8.27 16.78
C LEU A 28 -1.15 6.87 17.27
N GLU A 29 -1.16 6.64 18.59
CA GLU A 29 -1.60 5.36 19.15
C GLU A 29 -3.11 5.22 19.01
N LEU A 30 -3.86 6.29 19.27
CA LEU A 30 -5.30 6.31 19.05
C LEU A 30 -5.64 6.16 17.55
N ALA A 31 -4.92 6.84 16.67
CA ALA A 31 -5.07 6.70 15.23
C ALA A 31 -4.75 5.27 14.75
N ALA A 32 -3.70 4.64 15.27
CA ALA A 32 -3.38 3.25 14.96
C ALA A 32 -4.46 2.28 15.47
N LYS A 33 -5.06 2.53 16.64
CA LYS A 33 -6.25 1.78 17.12
C LYS A 33 -7.47 2.04 16.26
N ALA A 34 -7.64 3.22 15.66
CA ALA A 34 -8.72 3.45 14.71
C ALA A 34 -8.55 2.63 13.41
N ILE A 35 -7.30 2.41 12.97
CA ILE A 35 -6.99 1.56 11.81
C ILE A 35 -7.16 0.08 12.18
N GLU A 36 -6.59 -0.36 13.32
CA GLU A 36 -6.58 -1.74 13.78
C GLU A 36 -7.16 -1.86 15.21
N PRO A 37 -8.49 -1.81 15.38
CA PRO A 37 -9.15 -1.62 16.70
C PRO A 37 -8.96 -2.77 17.69
N ASN A 38 -8.74 -3.98 17.19
CA ASN A 38 -8.64 -5.18 18.03
C ASN A 38 -7.18 -5.65 18.21
N THR A 39 -6.22 -4.77 17.98
CA THR A 39 -4.79 -5.11 18.02
C THR A 39 -4.14 -4.58 19.29
N VAL A 40 -3.48 -5.48 20.02
CA VAL A 40 -2.59 -5.11 21.13
C VAL A 40 -1.16 -5.08 20.59
N PHE A 41 -0.58 -3.89 20.53
CA PHE A 41 0.79 -3.70 20.09
C PHE A 41 1.76 -4.15 21.20
N ALA A 42 2.72 -5.00 20.86
CA ALA A 42 3.65 -5.62 21.79
C ALA A 42 4.74 -4.63 22.26
N LYS A 43 5.08 -3.64 21.42
CA LYS A 43 6.02 -2.56 21.75
C LYS A 43 5.38 -1.22 21.37
N SER A 44 5.72 -0.16 22.10
CA SER A 44 5.13 1.18 21.89
C SER A 44 5.21 1.61 20.42
N LYS A 45 6.35 1.47 19.73
CA LYS A 45 6.50 1.90 18.32
C LYS A 45 5.84 0.99 17.28
N HIS A 46 5.24 -0.14 17.66
CA HIS A 46 4.60 -1.05 16.70
C HIS A 46 3.31 -0.48 16.09
N TRP A 47 2.74 0.60 16.65
CA TRP A 47 1.63 1.33 16.02
C TRP A 47 1.96 1.74 14.58
N ALA A 48 3.23 1.94 14.23
CA ALA A 48 3.67 2.31 12.89
C ALA A 48 3.27 1.27 11.82
N PHE A 49 3.21 -0.02 12.19
CA PHE A 49 2.78 -1.07 11.29
C PHE A 49 1.31 -0.96 10.88
N ALA A 50 0.46 -0.35 11.72
CA ALA A 50 -0.93 -0.08 11.35
C ALA A 50 -1.01 0.98 10.24
N PHE A 51 -0.20 2.03 10.31
CA PHE A 51 -0.12 3.02 9.23
C PHE A 51 0.46 2.45 7.94
N GLU A 52 1.49 1.60 8.02
CA GLU A 52 1.97 0.85 6.85
C GLU A 52 0.85 0.00 6.26
N SER A 53 0.16 -0.80 7.08
CA SER A 53 -0.97 -1.63 6.66
C SER A 53 -2.06 -0.82 5.96
N TYR A 54 -2.49 0.30 6.57
CA TYR A 54 -3.49 1.21 6.00
C TYR A 54 -3.13 1.66 4.59
N VAL A 55 -1.90 2.15 4.39
CA VAL A 55 -1.46 2.63 3.08
C VAL A 55 -1.31 1.47 2.09
N PHE A 56 -0.73 0.34 2.49
CA PHE A 56 -0.62 -0.83 1.63
C PHE A 56 -1.98 -1.36 1.18
N GLN A 57 -2.93 -1.52 2.09
CA GLN A 57 -4.28 -1.99 1.76
C GLN A 57 -4.93 -1.08 0.73
N LEU A 58 -4.89 0.25 0.93
CA LEU A 58 -5.53 1.19 0.01
C LEU A 58 -4.80 1.28 -1.34
N MET A 59 -3.47 1.23 -1.35
CA MET A 59 -2.70 1.28 -2.60
C MET A 59 -2.84 0.00 -3.43
N PHE A 60 -2.91 -1.16 -2.79
CA PHE A 60 -3.03 -2.47 -3.45
C PHE A 60 -4.47 -2.96 -3.60
N ASP A 61 -5.46 -2.22 -3.12
CA ASP A 61 -6.88 -2.48 -3.40
C ASP A 61 -7.12 -2.55 -4.93
N GLY A 62 -7.68 -3.66 -5.41
CA GLY A 62 -7.85 -3.94 -6.84
C GLY A 62 -6.60 -4.38 -7.60
N PHE A 63 -5.46 -4.61 -6.96
CA PHE A 63 -4.19 -4.95 -7.65
C PHE A 63 -4.30 -6.17 -8.56
N ASN A 64 -5.11 -7.16 -8.21
CA ASN A 64 -5.30 -8.37 -9.02
C ASN A 64 -6.24 -8.17 -10.21
N HIS A 65 -6.80 -6.97 -10.38
CA HIS A 65 -7.58 -6.58 -11.54
C HIS A 65 -6.73 -5.73 -12.48
N TYR A 66 -6.85 -5.93 -13.80
CA TYR A 66 -5.95 -5.33 -14.80
C TYR A 66 -6.01 -3.80 -14.86
N ASN A 67 -7.01 -3.18 -14.24
CA ASN A 67 -7.21 -1.73 -14.20
C ASN A 67 -7.46 -1.19 -12.77
N PHE A 68 -7.20 -1.97 -11.71
CA PHE A 68 -7.51 -1.58 -10.32
C PHE A 68 -9.00 -1.24 -10.02
N PHE A 69 -9.94 -1.77 -10.80
CA PHE A 69 -11.36 -1.40 -10.76
C PHE A 69 -11.62 0.10 -10.97
N LEU A 70 -10.75 0.76 -11.74
CA LEU A 70 -10.98 2.15 -12.12
C LEU A 70 -12.20 2.22 -13.06
N PRO A 71 -13.06 3.26 -12.93
CA PRO A 71 -14.15 3.47 -13.87
C PRO A 71 -13.60 3.62 -15.29
N GLU A 72 -14.07 2.78 -16.20
CA GLU A 72 -13.78 2.89 -17.62
C GLU A 72 -14.92 3.63 -18.31
N GLU A 73 -14.57 4.50 -19.27
CA GLU A 73 -15.56 5.16 -20.14
C GLU A 73 -16.08 4.17 -21.20
N GLU A 74 -15.30 3.14 -21.53
CA GLU A 74 -15.61 2.07 -22.48
C GLU A 74 -15.10 0.74 -21.93
N PRO A 75 -15.80 -0.40 -22.13
CA PRO A 75 -15.33 -1.71 -21.69
C PRO A 75 -14.06 -2.10 -22.47
N THR A 76 -12.89 -1.97 -21.85
CA THR A 76 -11.63 -2.36 -22.46
C THR A 76 -11.29 -3.82 -22.16
N LYS A 77 -10.72 -4.51 -23.16
CA LYS A 77 -10.15 -5.84 -22.93
C LYS A 77 -8.87 -5.70 -22.12
N GLN A 78 -8.61 -6.69 -21.24
CA GLN A 78 -7.35 -6.81 -20.53
C GLN A 78 -6.16 -6.66 -21.50
N PRO A 79 -5.18 -5.79 -21.21
CA PRO A 79 -4.01 -5.61 -22.07
C PRO A 79 -3.19 -6.89 -22.18
N SER A 80 -2.56 -7.12 -23.34
CA SER A 80 -1.65 -8.24 -23.53
C SER A 80 -0.40 -8.11 -22.63
N LYS A 81 0.22 -9.25 -22.28
CA LYS A 81 1.47 -9.27 -21.48
C LYS A 81 2.59 -8.40 -22.07
N HIS A 82 2.70 -8.36 -23.40
CA HIS A 82 3.66 -7.50 -24.11
C HIS A 82 3.35 -6.01 -23.90
N ARG A 83 2.07 -5.61 -23.94
CA ARG A 83 1.66 -4.23 -23.68
C ARG A 83 1.90 -3.84 -22.22
N CYS A 84 1.65 -4.74 -21.27
CA CYS A 84 1.97 -4.53 -19.86
C CYS A 84 3.48 -4.33 -19.65
N PHE A 85 4.32 -5.15 -20.27
CA PHE A 85 5.77 -5.00 -20.22
C PHE A 85 6.26 -3.70 -20.87
N ALA A 86 5.71 -3.33 -22.02
CA ALA A 86 6.04 -2.06 -22.68
C ALA A 86 5.67 -0.85 -21.81
N ASN A 87 4.50 -0.87 -21.17
CA ASN A 87 4.10 0.16 -20.21
C ASN A 87 5.04 0.24 -19.01
N PHE A 88 5.48 -0.92 -18.49
CA PHE A 88 6.48 -0.98 -17.43
C PHE A 88 7.81 -0.34 -17.86
N MET A 89 8.36 -0.72 -19.00
CA MET A 89 9.62 -0.16 -19.53
C MET A 89 9.52 1.35 -19.74
N ARG A 90 8.41 1.83 -20.31
CA ARG A 90 8.17 3.27 -20.52
C ARG A 90 8.13 4.04 -19.20
N LEU A 91 7.42 3.54 -18.20
CA LEU A 91 7.28 4.23 -16.93
C LEU A 91 8.54 4.18 -16.05
N GLN A 92 9.46 3.24 -16.32
CA GLN A 92 10.73 3.19 -15.60
C GLN A 92 11.63 4.39 -15.92
N THR A 93 11.54 4.95 -17.12
CA THR A 93 12.37 6.08 -17.57
C THR A 93 11.77 7.44 -17.23
N MET A 94 10.55 7.46 -16.68
CA MET A 94 9.81 8.69 -16.43
C MET A 94 9.65 9.00 -14.94
N THR A 95 9.78 10.28 -14.61
CA THR A 95 9.35 10.85 -13.33
C THR A 95 7.82 10.99 -13.28
N THR A 96 7.26 11.06 -12.09
CA THR A 96 5.82 11.29 -11.89
C THR A 96 5.33 12.54 -12.61
N THR A 97 6.06 13.65 -12.47
CA THR A 97 5.75 14.92 -13.13
C THR A 97 5.73 14.77 -14.66
N GLN A 98 6.71 14.06 -15.25
CA GLN A 98 6.73 13.83 -16.70
C GLN A 98 5.50 13.02 -17.17
N VAL A 99 5.11 11.97 -16.44
CA VAL A 99 3.94 11.16 -16.81
C VAL A 99 2.66 12.01 -16.80
N TYR A 100 2.52 12.89 -15.81
CA TYR A 100 1.40 13.81 -15.72
C TYR A 100 1.41 14.88 -16.83
N SER A 101 2.57 15.46 -17.14
CA SER A 101 2.68 16.49 -18.17
C SER A 101 2.39 15.97 -19.58
N GLU A 102 2.79 14.73 -19.90
CA GLU A 102 2.52 14.15 -21.22
C GLU A 102 1.04 13.83 -21.44
N ASN A 103 0.38 13.27 -20.44
CA ASN A 103 -1.04 12.90 -20.54
C ASN A 103 -1.72 12.90 -19.16
N PRO A 104 -2.33 14.03 -18.76
CA PRO A 104 -3.06 14.16 -17.50
C PRO A 104 -4.25 13.20 -17.35
N GLY A 105 -4.75 12.64 -18.45
CA GLY A 105 -5.87 11.69 -18.48
C GLY A 105 -5.46 10.22 -18.56
N CYS A 106 -4.16 9.91 -18.53
CA CYS A 106 -3.69 8.53 -18.67
C CYS A 106 -4.19 7.62 -17.52
N PRO A 107 -4.23 6.29 -17.71
CA PRO A 107 -4.67 5.35 -16.67
C PRO A 107 -3.92 5.51 -15.34
N PHE A 108 -2.62 5.84 -15.40
CA PHE A 108 -1.83 6.12 -14.19
C PHE A 108 -2.31 7.38 -13.46
N ALA A 109 -2.64 8.47 -14.17
CA ALA A 109 -3.16 9.69 -13.55
C ALA A 109 -4.52 9.43 -12.88
N LYS A 110 -5.40 8.66 -13.55
CA LYS A 110 -6.68 8.18 -12.96
C LYS A 110 -6.45 7.33 -11.71
N PHE A 111 -5.50 6.39 -11.76
CA PHE A 111 -5.08 5.58 -10.62
C PHE A 111 -4.59 6.46 -9.45
N CYS A 112 -3.65 7.35 -9.70
CA CYS A 112 -3.03 8.20 -8.70
C CYS A 112 -4.06 9.12 -8.03
N LYS A 113 -4.97 9.74 -8.82
CA LYS A 113 -6.13 10.48 -8.30
C LYS A 113 -6.99 9.60 -7.39
N THR A 114 -7.47 8.46 -7.88
CA THR A 114 -8.35 7.57 -7.10
C THR A 114 -7.69 7.12 -5.80
N LYS A 115 -6.40 6.74 -5.85
CA LYS A 115 -5.67 6.31 -4.66
C LYS A 115 -5.43 7.45 -3.68
N TYR A 116 -5.10 8.65 -4.14
CA TYR A 116 -4.91 9.80 -3.25
C TYR A 116 -6.20 10.08 -2.47
N LEU A 117 -7.34 10.13 -3.18
CA LEU A 117 -8.63 10.44 -2.58
C LEU A 117 -9.09 9.39 -1.57
N LYS A 118 -8.62 8.13 -1.69
CA LYS A 118 -8.82 7.04 -0.72
C LYS A 118 -7.86 7.13 0.48
N VAL A 119 -6.56 7.32 0.22
CA VAL A 119 -5.50 7.33 1.25
C VAL A 119 -5.55 8.58 2.13
N VAL A 120 -5.91 9.73 1.58
CA VAL A 120 -5.96 11.00 2.31
C VAL A 120 -7.41 11.44 2.41
N HIS A 121 -8.10 11.01 3.45
CA HIS A 121 -9.50 11.37 3.70
C HIS A 121 -9.66 12.90 3.82
N PRO A 122 -10.77 13.54 3.38
CA PRO A 122 -10.95 14.99 3.48
C PRO A 122 -10.72 15.55 4.89
N LYS A 123 -11.18 14.85 5.93
CA LYS A 123 -10.92 15.25 7.34
C LYS A 123 -9.44 15.19 7.70
N MET A 124 -8.72 14.19 7.19
CA MET A 124 -7.27 14.08 7.38
C MET A 124 -6.59 15.23 6.66
N GLU A 125 -6.88 15.46 5.38
CA GLU A 125 -6.28 16.56 4.60
C GLU A 125 -6.50 17.93 5.24
N CYS A 126 -7.75 18.23 5.64
CA CYS A 126 -8.09 19.48 6.30
C CYS A 126 -7.35 19.63 7.64
N SER A 127 -7.19 18.55 8.40
CA SER A 127 -6.42 18.61 9.65
C SER A 127 -4.91 18.81 9.40
N LEU A 128 -4.34 18.13 8.40
CA LEU A 128 -2.92 18.21 8.08
C LEU A 128 -2.52 19.56 7.46
N PHE A 129 -3.36 20.12 6.57
CA PHE A 129 -2.98 21.28 5.76
C PHE A 129 -3.86 22.52 5.99
N GLY A 130 -4.94 22.40 6.77
CA GLY A 130 -5.88 23.50 7.05
C GLY A 130 -6.85 23.82 5.90
N ASN A 131 -6.78 23.10 4.78
CA ASN A 131 -7.64 23.28 3.60
C ASN A 131 -7.76 21.97 2.80
N LEU A 132 -8.46 22.02 1.67
CA LEU A 132 -8.65 20.88 0.74
C LEU A 132 -8.08 21.18 -0.65
N ASP A 133 -7.12 22.08 -0.74
CA ASP A 133 -6.68 22.61 -2.04
C ASP A 133 -5.88 21.59 -2.83
N GLN A 134 -5.15 20.71 -2.15
CA GLN A 134 -4.45 19.59 -2.79
C GLN A 134 -5.44 18.62 -3.44
N ARG A 135 -6.48 18.20 -2.72
CA ARG A 135 -7.58 17.39 -3.26
C ARG A 135 -8.30 18.07 -4.43
N LYS A 136 -8.58 19.36 -4.34
CA LYS A 136 -9.21 20.12 -5.44
C LYS A 136 -8.33 20.11 -6.68
N ALA A 137 -7.04 20.43 -6.52
CA ALA A 137 -6.07 20.43 -7.61
C ALA A 137 -5.95 19.04 -8.28
N ILE A 138 -5.84 17.97 -7.51
CA ILE A 138 -5.80 16.60 -8.05
C ILE A 138 -7.11 16.25 -8.76
N SER A 139 -8.24 16.68 -8.21
CA SER A 139 -9.55 16.41 -8.79
C SER A 139 -9.74 17.10 -10.14
N SER A 140 -9.16 18.29 -10.31
CA SER A 140 -9.12 19.04 -11.58
C SER A 140 -8.02 18.58 -12.53
N GLY A 141 -7.23 17.55 -12.18
CA GLY A 141 -6.15 17.02 -13.01
C GLY A 141 -4.82 17.78 -12.91
N ALA A 142 -4.70 18.75 -12.00
CA ALA A 142 -3.44 19.42 -11.73
C ALA A 142 -2.49 18.54 -10.90
N PHE A 143 -1.19 18.81 -10.99
CA PHE A 143 -0.15 18.18 -10.17
C PHE A 143 0.27 19.14 -9.04
N PRO A 144 -0.20 18.92 -7.78
CA PRO A 144 0.23 19.72 -6.65
C PRO A 144 1.76 19.74 -6.50
N ARG A 145 2.33 20.94 -6.36
CA ARG A 145 3.77 21.13 -6.14
C ARG A 145 4.11 21.15 -4.65
N THR A 146 3.65 20.14 -3.92
CA THR A 146 3.94 19.95 -2.49
C THR A 146 4.88 18.76 -2.31
N GLU A 147 5.69 18.77 -1.26
CA GLU A 147 6.55 17.63 -0.91
C GLU A 147 5.71 16.38 -0.61
N PHE A 148 4.67 16.53 0.19
CA PHE A 148 3.74 15.45 0.54
C PHE A 148 3.14 14.78 -0.70
N PHE A 149 2.63 15.56 -1.66
CA PHE A 149 2.07 14.98 -2.89
C PHE A 149 3.14 14.38 -3.79
N SER A 150 4.34 14.98 -3.84
CA SER A 150 5.44 14.43 -4.64
C SER A 150 5.85 13.03 -4.13
N LEU A 151 5.91 12.84 -2.81
CA LEU A 151 6.15 11.53 -2.19
C LEU A 151 5.00 10.55 -2.43
N PHE A 152 3.76 11.02 -2.32
CA PHE A 152 2.58 10.21 -2.65
C PHE A 152 2.61 9.74 -4.13
N ALA A 153 2.86 10.66 -5.06
CA ALA A 153 2.88 10.37 -6.48
C ALA A 153 4.02 9.39 -6.82
N GLU A 154 5.19 9.54 -6.19
CA GLU A 154 6.30 8.61 -6.38
C GLU A 154 5.93 7.20 -5.93
N MET A 155 5.32 7.07 -4.74
CA MET A 155 4.75 5.82 -4.26
C MET A 155 3.73 5.24 -5.24
N ALA A 156 2.75 6.03 -5.69
CA ALA A 156 1.73 5.61 -6.63
C ALA A 156 2.34 5.08 -7.93
N ARG A 157 3.34 5.77 -8.48
CA ARG A 157 4.03 5.32 -9.70
C ARG A 157 4.78 4.01 -9.47
N ARG A 158 5.44 3.80 -8.31
CA ARG A 158 6.10 2.52 -8.04
C ARG A 158 5.12 1.36 -7.92
N VAL A 159 3.95 1.58 -7.32
CA VAL A 159 2.88 0.58 -7.24
C VAL A 159 2.33 0.27 -8.64
N TRP A 160 2.10 1.29 -9.46
CA TRP A 160 1.64 1.11 -10.84
C TRP A 160 2.67 0.37 -11.71
N LEU A 161 3.96 0.67 -11.55
CA LEU A 161 5.05 -0.07 -12.19
C LEU A 161 5.04 -1.55 -11.80
N LEU A 162 4.89 -1.83 -10.50
CA LEU A 162 4.79 -3.20 -10.00
C LEU A 162 3.59 -3.94 -10.58
N HIS A 163 2.46 -3.25 -10.76
CA HIS A 163 1.26 -3.81 -11.40
C HIS A 163 1.46 -4.10 -12.88
N CYS A 164 2.06 -3.17 -13.64
CA CYS A 164 2.42 -3.42 -15.03
C CYS A 164 3.34 -4.64 -15.18
N LEU A 165 4.31 -4.79 -14.27
CA LEU A 165 5.17 -5.97 -14.24
C LEU A 165 4.39 -7.23 -13.87
N ALA A 166 3.50 -7.18 -12.87
CA ALA A 166 2.70 -8.31 -12.44
C ALA A 166 1.86 -8.89 -13.59
N PHE A 167 1.25 -8.02 -14.41
CA PHE A 167 0.46 -8.41 -15.59
C PHE A 167 1.30 -8.71 -16.85
N SER A 168 2.63 -8.63 -16.77
CA SER A 168 3.53 -9.07 -17.84
C SER A 168 3.93 -10.55 -17.72
N PHE A 169 3.67 -11.18 -16.57
CA PHE A 169 3.85 -12.61 -16.37
C PHE A 169 2.69 -13.43 -16.97
N ASP A 170 2.93 -14.72 -17.14
CA ASP A 170 1.97 -15.68 -17.68
C ASP A 170 2.01 -16.99 -16.86
N PRO A 171 1.06 -17.22 -15.93
CA PRO A 171 -0.04 -16.33 -15.56
C PRO A 171 0.44 -15.07 -14.80
N PRO A 172 -0.38 -14.00 -14.70
CA PRO A 172 -0.05 -12.80 -13.96
C PRO A 172 0.35 -13.09 -12.50
N ALA A 173 1.28 -12.30 -11.96
CA ALA A 173 1.58 -12.34 -10.54
C ALA A 173 0.38 -11.84 -9.72
N VAL A 174 0.03 -12.56 -8.66
CA VAL A 174 -1.15 -12.29 -7.84
C VAL A 174 -0.71 -11.81 -6.46
N ALA A 175 -1.17 -10.63 -6.04
CA ALA A 175 -1.01 -10.17 -4.67
C ALA A 175 -2.01 -10.89 -3.76
N PHE A 176 -1.58 -11.30 -2.58
CA PHE A 176 -2.46 -11.87 -1.55
C PHE A 176 -2.26 -11.17 -0.22
N GLN A 177 -3.32 -11.16 0.58
CA GLN A 177 -3.30 -10.68 1.97
C GLN A 177 -3.74 -11.84 2.88
N VAL A 178 -3.20 -11.85 4.08
CA VAL A 178 -3.55 -12.84 5.10
C VAL A 178 -4.78 -12.35 5.86
N ARG A 179 -5.76 -13.23 6.02
CA ARG A 179 -6.95 -12.94 6.81
C ARG A 179 -6.60 -12.88 8.29
N LYS A 180 -7.14 -11.88 8.98
CA LYS A 180 -7.05 -11.72 10.43
C LYS A 180 -7.49 -13.00 11.16
N GLY A 181 -6.70 -13.41 12.15
CA GLY A 181 -6.93 -14.60 12.96
C GLY A 181 -6.46 -15.91 12.34
N CYS A 182 -5.94 -15.92 11.10
CA CYS A 182 -5.36 -17.12 10.52
C CYS A 182 -4.07 -17.52 11.25
N ARG A 183 -3.86 -18.84 11.41
CA ARG A 183 -2.62 -19.38 11.96
C ARG A 183 -1.42 -18.93 11.14
N PHE A 184 -0.35 -18.55 11.83
CA PHE A 184 0.90 -18.19 11.19
C PHE A 184 1.44 -19.37 10.35
N SER A 185 1.92 -19.06 9.14
CA SER A 185 2.51 -20.04 8.24
C SER A 185 3.79 -19.45 7.65
N GLU A 186 4.93 -19.97 8.06
CA GLU A 186 6.25 -19.54 7.57
C GLU A 186 6.39 -19.67 6.05
N VAL A 187 5.59 -20.52 5.39
CA VAL A 187 5.61 -20.63 3.92
C VAL A 187 5.01 -19.39 3.23
N TYR A 188 4.01 -18.76 3.84
CA TYR A 188 3.27 -17.65 3.23
C TYR A 188 3.43 -16.31 3.95
N MET A 189 4.01 -16.32 5.14
CA MET A 189 4.01 -15.19 6.06
C MET A 189 5.39 -14.97 6.68
N GLU A 190 5.72 -13.70 6.88
CA GLU A 190 6.90 -13.23 7.59
C GLU A 190 6.43 -12.27 8.70
N SER A 191 6.90 -12.44 9.93
CA SER A 191 6.56 -11.53 11.02
C SER A 191 7.37 -10.25 10.93
N VAL A 192 6.72 -9.08 10.97
CA VAL A 192 7.43 -7.78 11.03
C VAL A 192 8.02 -7.46 12.40
N ALA A 193 7.61 -8.23 13.42
CA ALA A 193 7.89 -7.94 14.83
C ALA A 193 8.80 -8.98 15.50
N ALA A 194 9.14 -10.08 14.80
CA ALA A 194 10.09 -11.08 15.27
C ALA A 194 11.53 -10.54 15.07
N GLY A 195 12.36 -10.57 16.11
CA GLY A 195 13.81 -10.38 15.95
C GLY A 195 14.45 -11.59 15.24
N GLU A 196 15.68 -11.43 14.75
CA GLU A 196 16.44 -12.51 14.09
C GLU A 196 16.64 -13.75 15.00
N ASP A 197 16.56 -13.58 16.33
CA ASP A 197 16.65 -14.64 17.34
C ASP A 197 15.29 -15.06 17.95
N ASP A 198 14.19 -14.39 17.60
CA ASP A 198 12.85 -14.77 18.10
C ASP A 198 12.31 -15.91 17.25
N ALA A 199 12.67 -17.15 17.61
CA ALA A 199 11.99 -18.31 17.07
C ALA A 199 10.49 -18.19 17.41
N VAL A 200 9.66 -17.90 16.40
CA VAL A 200 8.20 -17.83 16.50
C VAL A 200 7.67 -19.24 16.75
N THR A 201 7.86 -19.71 17.97
CA THR A 201 7.47 -21.03 18.45
C THR A 201 6.16 -20.88 19.20
N GLY A 202 5.07 -21.36 18.59
CA GLY A 202 3.73 -21.30 19.19
C GLY A 202 2.62 -21.08 18.18
N ASP A 203 1.37 -21.20 18.64
CA ASP A 203 0.17 -20.99 17.84
C ASP A 203 -0.17 -19.50 17.68
N PHE A 204 0.76 -18.75 17.10
CA PHE A 204 0.53 -17.36 16.72
C PHE A 204 -0.48 -17.25 15.59
N THR A 205 -1.25 -16.17 15.62
CA THR A 205 -2.18 -15.82 14.54
C THR A 205 -1.83 -14.47 13.95
N ALA A 206 -2.10 -14.28 12.66
CA ALA A 206 -1.94 -12.99 12.01
C ALA A 206 -2.99 -12.00 12.55
N ALA A 207 -2.53 -10.96 13.26
CA ALA A 207 -3.39 -9.88 13.72
C ALA A 207 -3.93 -9.08 12.52
N PHE A 208 -3.03 -8.72 11.61
CA PHE A 208 -3.33 -8.03 10.36
C PHE A 208 -2.15 -8.15 9.38
N THR A 209 -2.43 -7.94 8.09
CA THR A 209 -1.41 -7.87 7.05
C THR A 209 -0.77 -6.48 7.04
N VAL A 210 0.54 -6.38 7.18
CA VAL A 210 1.29 -5.11 7.05
C VAL A 210 1.63 -4.87 5.57
N VAL A 211 2.16 -5.89 4.90
CA VAL A 211 2.53 -5.84 3.47
C VAL A 211 1.95 -7.05 2.76
N PRO A 212 1.29 -6.90 1.60
CA PRO A 212 0.79 -8.03 0.83
C PRO A 212 1.92 -8.94 0.37
N GLY A 213 1.65 -10.25 0.33
CA GLY A 213 2.50 -11.23 -0.32
C GLY A 213 2.19 -11.35 -1.80
N PHE A 214 3.03 -12.08 -2.54
CA PHE A 214 2.84 -12.30 -3.99
C PHE A 214 3.03 -13.76 -4.36
N LYS A 215 2.20 -14.26 -5.29
CA LYS A 215 2.37 -15.55 -5.96
C LYS A 215 2.80 -15.29 -7.40
N ILE A 216 3.94 -15.84 -7.80
CA ILE A 216 4.54 -15.69 -9.14
C ILE A 216 4.83 -17.10 -9.66
N GLY A 217 3.92 -17.66 -10.46
CA GLY A 217 3.98 -19.07 -10.81
C GLY A 217 3.98 -19.96 -9.57
N LYS A 218 5.07 -20.69 -9.34
CA LYS A 218 5.26 -21.56 -8.15
C LYS A 218 5.96 -20.86 -6.98
N THR A 219 6.50 -19.66 -7.20
CA THR A 219 7.24 -18.91 -6.18
C THR A 219 6.27 -18.08 -5.33
N VAL A 220 6.47 -18.13 -4.03
CA VAL A 220 5.75 -17.30 -3.05
C VAL A 220 6.73 -16.27 -2.49
N VAL A 221 6.34 -15.00 -2.56
CA VAL A 221 6.90 -13.94 -1.73
C VAL A 221 5.96 -13.80 -0.54
N GLN A 222 6.48 -14.01 0.67
CA GLN A 222 5.70 -13.99 1.90
C GLN A 222 5.02 -12.63 2.10
N SER A 223 3.83 -12.66 2.69
CA SER A 223 3.17 -11.46 3.21
C SER A 223 3.78 -11.09 4.55
N GLN A 224 4.07 -9.82 4.75
CA GLN A 224 4.55 -9.37 6.06
C GLN A 224 3.35 -9.11 6.96
N VAL A 225 3.31 -9.78 8.10
CA VAL A 225 2.17 -9.77 9.03
C VAL A 225 2.62 -9.33 10.41
N TYR A 226 1.71 -8.68 11.11
CA TYR A 226 1.86 -8.44 12.54
C TYR A 226 1.17 -9.59 13.29
N LEU A 227 1.84 -10.19 14.27
CA LEU A 227 1.33 -11.35 14.99
C LEU A 227 0.61 -10.96 16.28
N SER A 228 -0.47 -11.66 16.58
CA SER A 228 -1.08 -11.68 17.91
C SER A 228 -0.62 -12.93 18.66
N PRO A 229 -0.31 -12.81 19.96
CA PRO A 229 -0.01 -13.97 20.79
C PRO A 229 -1.22 -14.94 20.85
N PRO A 230 -0.98 -16.23 21.12
CA PRO A 230 -2.04 -17.20 21.28
C PRO A 230 -3.03 -16.75 22.37
N VAL A 231 -4.32 -16.94 22.11
CA VAL A 231 -5.36 -16.71 23.11
C VAL A 231 -5.20 -17.79 24.18
N VAL A 232 -4.63 -17.44 25.33
CA VAL A 232 -4.63 -18.32 26.50
C VAL A 232 -6.09 -18.45 26.94
N GLN A 233 -6.74 -19.57 26.63
CA GLN A 233 -7.97 -19.95 27.30
C GLN A 233 -7.63 -20.10 28.78
N ARG A 234 -8.03 -19.12 29.60
CA ARG A 234 -8.05 -19.32 31.05
C ARG A 234 -9.14 -20.34 31.32
N SER A 235 -8.74 -21.57 31.57
CA SER A 235 -9.61 -22.60 32.15
C SER A 235 -10.19 -22.02 33.46
N CYS A 236 -11.51 -21.94 33.55
CA CYS A 236 -12.19 -21.71 34.83
C CYS A 236 -11.94 -22.88 35.78
#